data_AF-A0A8B3PKC1-F1
#
_entry.id   AF-A0A8B3PKC1-F1
#
_cell.length_a   1.000
_cell.length_b   1.000
_cell.length_c   1.000
_cell.angle_alpha   90.00
_cell.angle_beta   90.00
_cell.angle_gamma   90.00
#
_symmetry.space_group_name_H-M   'P 1'
#
loop_
_entity.id
_entity.type
_entity.pdbx_description
1 polymer ?
#
loop_
_entity_poly.entity_id
_entity_poly.type
_entity_poly.pdbx_seq_one_letter_code
_entity_poly.pdbx_strand_id
1 'polypeptide(L)'
;MTNKETSNDYGDIIVTLNDTTRIINCPNNIQWIVQTLSGRRWRSCSFWRRRDALITHLDFEASHGKPNYALTAENRKALEALPRIHRTVVDPPSEEDELEDRNGEDNQVPITNFPPQNSSRIYNYARAS
;
A
#
# COMPACT_ATOMS: atom_id res chain seq x y z
N MET A 1 13.52 -19.47 12.65
CA MET A 1 12.59 -18.55 11.94
C MET A 1 11.19 -18.79 12.48
N THR A 2 10.68 -17.90 13.33
CA THR A 2 9.38 -18.06 13.98
C THR A 2 8.26 -17.55 13.08
N ASN A 3 7.41 -18.46 12.60
CA ASN A 3 6.20 -18.26 11.76
C ASN A 3 5.08 -17.46 12.47
N LYS A 4 5.40 -16.34 13.14
CA LYS A 4 4.43 -15.53 13.90
C LYS A 4 3.32 -14.95 13.01
N GLU A 5 3.60 -14.68 11.73
CA GLU A 5 2.66 -14.12 10.75
C GLU A 5 1.46 -15.04 10.43
N THR A 6 1.53 -16.31 10.83
CA THR A 6 0.45 -17.30 10.65
C THR A 6 -0.39 -17.52 11.90
N SER A 7 -0.03 -16.88 13.01
CA SER A 7 -0.77 -16.99 14.27
C SER A 7 -2.08 -16.20 14.21
N ASN A 8 -3.10 -16.64 14.97
CA ASN A 8 -4.35 -15.90 15.13
C ASN A 8 -4.15 -14.64 15.99
N ASP A 9 -3.22 -14.68 16.95
CA ASP A 9 -2.88 -13.57 17.86
C ASP A 9 -1.75 -12.69 17.32
N TYR A 10 -1.73 -12.46 16.01
CA TYR A 10 -0.71 -11.60 15.43
C TYR A 10 -1.05 -10.14 15.76
N GLY A 11 -0.22 -9.50 16.60
CA GLY A 11 -0.48 -8.15 17.14
C GLY A 11 -0.58 -7.03 16.08
N ASP A 12 -0.19 -7.31 14.84
CA ASP A 12 -0.26 -6.40 13.71
C ASP A 12 -1.49 -6.64 12.80
N ILE A 13 -2.52 -7.36 13.27
CA ILE A 13 -3.78 -7.43 12.54
C ILE A 13 -4.44 -6.05 12.57
N ILE A 14 -4.61 -5.46 11.39
CA ILE A 14 -5.20 -4.12 11.25
C ILE A 14 -6.71 -4.23 11.19
N VAL A 15 -7.21 -5.15 10.35
CA VAL A 15 -8.64 -5.40 10.16
C VAL A 15 -8.85 -6.87 9.86
N THR A 16 -9.85 -7.48 10.49
CA THR A 16 -10.38 -8.79 10.10
C THR A 16 -11.63 -8.55 9.25
N LEU A 17 -11.58 -8.91 7.97
CA LEU A 17 -12.72 -8.74 7.06
C LEU A 17 -13.83 -9.75 7.38
N ASN A 18 -13.41 -10.97 7.70
CA ASN A 18 -14.26 -12.10 8.12
C ASN A 18 -13.38 -13.20 8.73
N ASP A 19 -13.99 -14.30 9.15
CA ASP A 19 -13.30 -15.44 9.77
C ASP A 19 -12.22 -16.07 8.86
N THR A 20 -12.29 -15.80 7.55
CA THR A 20 -11.40 -16.37 6.54
C THR A 20 -10.48 -15.36 5.86
N THR A 21 -10.59 -14.07 6.16
CA THR A 21 -9.80 -13.02 5.49
C THR A 21 -9.46 -11.92 6.47
N ARG A 22 -8.19 -11.55 6.51
CA ARG A 22 -7.68 -10.48 7.36
C ARG A 22 -6.61 -9.67 6.64
N ILE A 23 -6.41 -8.46 7.11
CA ILE A 23 -5.38 -7.54 6.65
C ILE A 23 -4.43 -7.32 7.80
N ILE A 24 -3.16 -7.63 7.59
CA ILE A 24 -2.10 -7.44 8.59
C ILE A 24 -1.10 -6.40 8.10
N ASN A 25 -0.43 -5.77 9.06
CA ASN A 25 0.80 -5.06 8.77
C ASN A 25 1.93 -6.07 8.51
N CYS A 26 2.81 -5.76 7.57
CA CYS A 26 4.06 -6.49 7.43
C CYS A 26 4.94 -6.23 8.67
N PRO A 27 5.67 -7.23 9.20
CA PRO A 27 6.57 -7.05 10.34
C PRO A 27 7.59 -5.91 10.17
N ASN A 28 8.01 -5.65 8.93
CA ASN A 28 8.95 -4.57 8.60
C ASN A 28 8.27 -3.22 8.34
N ASN A 29 6.96 -3.13 8.58
CA ASN A 29 6.15 -1.92 8.46
C ASN A 29 6.26 -1.24 7.08
N ILE A 30 6.44 -2.02 6.01
CA ILE A 30 6.65 -1.54 4.64
C ILE A 30 5.44 -1.72 3.71
N GLN A 31 4.50 -2.60 4.07
CA GLN A 31 3.34 -2.93 3.24
C GLN A 31 2.23 -3.60 4.06
N TRP A 32 0.99 -3.45 3.59
CA TRP A 32 -0.15 -4.24 4.07
C TRP A 32 -0.24 -5.57 3.32
N ILE A 33 -0.63 -6.61 4.04
CA ILE A 33 -0.76 -7.96 3.52
C ILE A 33 -2.19 -8.43 3.71
N VAL A 34 -2.85 -8.79 2.61
CA VAL A 34 -4.14 -9.49 2.67
C VAL A 34 -3.86 -10.98 2.81
N GLN A 35 -4.34 -11.57 3.88
CA GLN A 35 -4.25 -13.00 4.14
C GLN A 35 -5.63 -13.65 4.08
N THR A 36 -5.70 -14.83 3.48
CA THR A 36 -6.88 -15.68 3.56
C THR A 36 -6.57 -16.98 4.30
N LEU A 37 -7.55 -17.53 4.99
CA LEU A 37 -7.45 -18.79 5.68
C LEU A 37 -7.67 -19.91 4.66
N SER A 38 -6.63 -20.72 4.45
CA SER A 38 -6.70 -21.90 3.59
C SER A 38 -6.43 -23.15 4.43
N GLY A 39 -7.47 -23.98 4.60
CA GLY A 39 -7.44 -25.15 5.47
C GLY A 39 -7.34 -24.76 6.94
N ARG A 40 -6.11 -24.74 7.48
CA ARG A 40 -5.81 -24.36 8.88
C ARG A 40 -4.69 -23.33 9.00
N ARG A 41 -4.30 -22.69 7.90
CA ARG A 41 -3.18 -21.75 7.86
C ARG A 41 -3.56 -20.50 7.09
N TRP A 42 -3.18 -19.36 7.65
CA TRP A 42 -3.24 -18.09 6.94
C TRP A 42 -2.21 -18.08 5.81
N ARG A 43 -2.65 -17.67 4.62
CA ARG A 43 -1.82 -17.56 3.42
C ARG A 43 -1.93 -16.13 2.89
N SER A 44 -0.78 -15.51 2.64
CA SER A 44 -0.71 -14.19 2.01
C SER A 44 -1.15 -14.29 0.55
N CYS A 45 -2.17 -13.54 0.17
CA CYS A 45 -2.73 -13.52 -1.18
C CYS A 45 -2.23 -12.32 -1.98
N SER A 46 -2.10 -11.15 -1.33
CA SER A 46 -1.75 -9.91 -2.02
C SER A 46 -1.10 -8.91 -1.06
N PHE A 47 -0.30 -8.01 -1.63
CA PHE A 47 0.53 -7.06 -0.88
C PHE A 47 0.36 -5.66 -1.46
N TRP A 48 0.21 -4.65 -0.60
CA TRP A 48 -0.07 -3.29 -1.02
C TRP A 48 0.69 -2.28 -0.17
N ARG A 49 1.37 -1.33 -0.82
CA ARG A 49 2.02 -0.19 -0.16
C ARG A 49 1.15 1.07 -0.14
N ARG A 50 0.11 1.10 -0.98
CA ARG A 50 -0.81 2.23 -1.10
C ARG A 50 -2.19 1.80 -0.62
N ARG A 51 -2.75 2.59 0.30
CA ARG A 51 -4.04 2.30 0.92
C ARG A 51 -5.16 2.32 -0.11
N ASP A 52 -5.14 3.33 -0.97
CA ASP A 52 -6.17 3.50 -2.01
C ASP A 52 -6.22 2.28 -2.94
N ALA A 53 -5.05 1.75 -3.34
CA ALA A 53 -4.96 0.56 -4.20
C ALA A 53 -5.45 -0.70 -3.49
N LEU A 54 -5.15 -0.86 -2.19
CA LEU A 54 -5.68 -1.93 -1.35
C LEU A 54 -7.22 -1.88 -1.33
N ILE A 55 -7.81 -0.73 -0.99
CA ILE A 55 -9.27 -0.58 -0.89
C ILE A 55 -9.94 -0.84 -2.24
N THR A 56 -9.43 -0.25 -3.32
CA THR A 56 -9.97 -0.47 -4.67
C THR A 56 -9.93 -1.95 -5.07
N HIS A 57 -8.86 -2.66 -4.73
CA HIS A 57 -8.77 -4.10 -5.01
C HIS A 57 -9.81 -4.90 -4.21
N LEU A 58 -10.00 -4.60 -2.92
CA LEU A 58 -11.00 -5.27 -2.10
C LEU A 58 -12.43 -5.04 -2.63
N ASP A 59 -12.75 -3.79 -3.01
CA ASP A 59 -14.03 -3.44 -3.62
C ASP A 59 -14.24 -4.17 -4.96
N PHE A 60 -13.19 -4.25 -5.78
CA PHE A 60 -13.22 -4.98 -7.03
C PHE A 60 -13.51 -6.46 -6.82
N GLU A 61 -12.79 -7.13 -5.91
CA GLU A 61 -12.98 -8.55 -5.60
C GLU A 61 -14.36 -8.83 -5.00
N ALA A 62 -14.84 -7.96 -4.10
CA ALA A 62 -16.19 -8.05 -3.55
C ALA A 62 -17.27 -7.95 -4.65
N SER A 63 -17.09 -7.03 -5.60
CA SER A 63 -18.00 -6.84 -6.74
C SER A 63 -17.99 -8.01 -7.73
N HIS A 64 -16.90 -8.78 -7.78
CA HIS A 64 -16.75 -9.97 -8.64
C HIS A 64 -17.24 -11.27 -7.98
N GLY A 65 -18.06 -11.16 -6.93
CA GLY A 65 -18.69 -12.31 -6.29
C GLY A 65 -17.77 -13.07 -5.34
N LYS A 66 -16.69 -12.45 -4.85
CA LYS A 66 -15.88 -12.99 -3.74
C LYS A 66 -16.30 -12.31 -2.43
N PRO A 67 -17.30 -12.84 -1.71
CA PRO A 67 -17.79 -12.22 -0.46
C PRO A 67 -16.71 -12.14 0.62
N ASN A 68 -15.67 -12.95 0.53
CA ASN A 68 -14.54 -12.96 1.46
C ASN A 68 -13.72 -11.67 1.46
N TYR A 69 -13.93 -10.77 0.49
CA TYR A 69 -13.29 -9.46 0.41
C TYR A 69 -14.25 -8.30 0.71
N ALA A 70 -15.49 -8.58 1.09
CA ALA A 70 -16.49 -7.56 1.38
C ALA A 70 -16.03 -6.67 2.55
N LEU A 71 -15.96 -5.37 2.30
CA LEU A 71 -15.66 -4.36 3.31
C LEU A 71 -16.96 -3.93 4.00
N THR A 72 -17.04 -4.15 5.32
CA THR A 72 -18.04 -3.48 6.15
C THR A 72 -17.70 -1.99 6.24
N ALA A 73 -18.69 -1.16 6.62
CA ALA A 73 -18.45 0.28 6.82
C ALA A 73 -17.37 0.54 7.89
N GLU A 74 -17.33 -0.28 8.93
CA GLU A 74 -16.32 -0.22 9.99
C GLU A 74 -14.92 -0.57 9.46
N ASN A 75 -14.81 -1.68 8.70
CA ASN A 75 -13.54 -2.11 8.11
C ASN A 75 -12.99 -1.07 7.13
N ARG A 76 -13.87 -0.47 6.31
CA ARG A 76 -13.51 0.62 5.42
C ARG A 76 -12.98 1.83 6.21
N LYS A 77 -13.69 2.25 7.26
CA LYS A 77 -13.28 3.38 8.09
C LYS A 77 -11.92 3.13 8.76
N ALA A 78 -11.68 1.90 9.24
CA ALA A 78 -10.39 1.52 9.82
C ALA A 78 -9.26 1.57 8.78
N LEU A 79 -9.49 1.09 7.55
CA LEU A 79 -8.52 1.21 6.46
C LEU A 79 -8.29 2.67 6.05
N GLU A 80 -9.34 3.49 5.99
CA GLU A 80 -9.25 4.92 5.66
C GLU A 80 -8.50 5.73 6.72
N ALA A 81 -8.51 5.29 7.98
CA ALA A 81 -7.70 5.88 9.04
C ALA A 81 -6.19 5.62 8.89
N LEU A 82 -5.80 4.65 8.05
CA LEU A 82 -4.39 4.38 7.74
C LEU A 82 -3.77 5.49 6.88
N PRO A 83 -2.44 5.69 6.98
CA PRO A 83 -1.74 6.59 6.09
C PRO A 83 -1.95 6.19 4.63
N ARG A 84 -1.98 7.16 3.73
CA ARG A 84 -2.22 6.91 2.30
C ARG A 84 -1.15 6.02 1.66
N ILE A 85 0.09 6.17 2.12
CA ILE A 85 1.26 5.39 1.71
C ILE A 85 1.83 4.77 2.98
N HIS A 86 2.09 3.46 2.94
CA HIS A 86 2.80 2.76 4.00
C HIS A 86 4.22 3.31 4.05
N ARG A 87 4.61 3.92 5.18
CA ARG A 87 5.87 4.65 5.28
C ARG A 87 7.04 3.69 5.09
N THR A 88 7.76 3.86 3.98
CA THR A 88 9.17 3.47 3.90
C THR A 88 9.91 4.33 4.92
N VAL A 89 10.48 3.72 5.94
CA VAL A 89 11.53 4.37 6.74
C VAL A 89 12.65 4.63 5.75
N VAL A 90 12.67 5.83 5.18
CA VAL A 90 13.93 6.43 4.76
C VAL A 90 14.58 6.76 6.08
N ASP A 91 15.71 6.13 6.38
CA ASP A 91 16.52 6.54 7.52
C ASP A 91 16.63 8.07 7.50
N PRO A 92 16.51 8.75 8.66
CA PRO A 92 16.82 10.17 8.69
C PRO A 92 18.24 10.33 8.11
N PRO A 93 18.48 11.30 7.21
CA PRO A 93 19.86 11.58 6.80
C PRO A 93 20.64 11.83 8.09
N SER A 94 21.66 11.01 8.32
CA SER A 94 22.57 11.14 9.45
C SER A 94 23.01 12.60 9.54
N GLU A 95 22.90 13.22 10.71
CA GLU A 95 23.26 14.64 10.96
C GLU A 95 24.78 14.93 10.80
N GLU A 96 25.53 14.10 10.06
CA GLU A 96 26.99 14.16 9.97
C GLU A 96 27.55 14.81 8.69
N ASP A 97 26.70 15.35 7.80
CA ASP A 97 27.15 16.06 6.58
C ASP A 97 26.99 17.60 6.65
N GLU A 98 26.96 18.20 7.85
CA GLU A 98 27.18 19.65 8.03
C GLU A 98 28.62 19.91 8.50
N LEU A 99 29.56 20.01 7.55
CA LEU A 99 30.83 20.75 7.59
C LEU A 99 31.56 20.43 6.26
N GLU A 100 31.41 21.24 5.21
CA GLU A 100 32.36 22.27 4.73
C GLU A 100 31.73 22.74 3.39
N ASP A 101 31.71 23.98 2.91
CA ASP A 101 32.59 25.11 3.12
C ASP A 101 31.90 26.38 2.57
N ARG A 102 32.23 27.54 3.13
CA ARG A 102 31.85 28.85 2.56
C ARG A 102 32.83 29.20 1.43
N ASN A 103 32.33 29.50 0.22
CA ASN A 103 32.71 30.63 -0.67
C ASN A 103 32.57 30.30 -2.17
N GLY A 104 32.05 31.27 -2.93
CA GLY A 104 32.08 31.30 -4.41
C GLY A 104 30.68 31.50 -5.00
N GLU A 105 30.16 32.74 -5.05
CA GLU A 105 30.16 33.61 -6.24
C GLU A 105 29.44 33.01 -7.47
N ASP A 106 28.34 33.69 -7.83
CA ASP A 106 27.81 33.92 -9.16
C ASP A 106 27.70 32.74 -10.14
N ASN A 107 26.45 32.33 -10.42
CA ASN A 107 25.93 32.38 -11.79
C ASN A 107 24.41 32.21 -11.85
N GLN A 108 23.75 33.22 -12.40
CA GLN A 108 22.39 33.17 -12.93
C GLN A 108 22.28 32.11 -14.03
N VAL A 109 21.29 31.23 -13.93
CA VAL A 109 20.69 30.58 -15.11
C VAL A 109 19.16 30.61 -14.99
N PRO A 110 18.43 31.11 -16.01
CA PRO A 110 16.97 31.16 -15.98
C PRO A 110 16.37 29.79 -16.31
N ILE A 111 15.55 29.27 -15.40
CA ILE A 111 14.76 28.06 -15.63
C ILE A 111 13.59 28.45 -16.55
N THR A 112 13.69 28.11 -17.84
CA THR A 112 12.55 28.14 -18.76
C THR A 112 12.22 26.73 -19.23
N ASN A 113 10.90 26.46 -19.31
CA ASN A 113 10.20 25.40 -20.06
C ASN A 113 9.86 24.07 -19.37
N PHE A 114 8.70 24.07 -18.70
CA PHE A 114 7.62 23.08 -18.87
C PHE A 114 6.30 23.87 -18.92
N PRO A 115 5.19 23.50 -19.62
CA PRO A 115 4.69 22.14 -19.95
C PRO A 115 4.12 22.09 -21.43
N PRO A 116 3.22 21.20 -21.95
CA PRO A 116 2.31 20.25 -21.29
C PRO A 116 2.35 18.78 -21.77
N GLN A 117 1.95 17.89 -20.85
CA GLN A 117 1.61 16.51 -21.15
C GLN A 117 0.34 16.47 -21.99
N ASN A 118 0.42 15.83 -23.15
CA ASN A 118 -0.76 15.49 -23.95
C ASN A 118 -0.80 13.98 -24.21
N SER A 119 -2.03 13.49 -24.14
CA SER A 119 -2.59 12.38 -24.91
C SER A 119 -2.68 11.01 -24.23
N SER A 120 -3.83 10.82 -23.58
CA SER A 120 -4.85 9.85 -24.01
C SER A 120 -4.38 8.41 -24.24
N ARG A 121 -4.61 7.53 -23.25
CA ARG A 121 -4.86 6.11 -23.52
C ARG A 121 -6.34 5.81 -23.31
N ILE A 122 -7.05 5.77 -24.44
CA ILE A 122 -8.38 5.18 -24.59
C ILE A 122 -8.24 3.66 -24.42
N TYR A 123 -9.00 3.08 -23.49
CA TYR A 123 -9.22 1.63 -23.44
C TYR A 123 -10.31 1.27 -24.45
N ASN A 124 -9.94 0.52 -25.49
CA ASN A 124 -10.92 -0.15 -26.34
C ASN A 124 -11.14 -1.59 -25.84
N TYR A 125 -12.35 -1.83 -25.34
CA TYR A 125 -12.94 -3.16 -25.25
C TYR A 125 -13.23 -3.66 -26.65
N ALA A 126 -12.83 -4.90 -26.96
CA ALA A 126 -13.46 -5.66 -28.03
C ALA A 126 -13.63 -7.12 -27.60
N ARG A 127 -14.89 -7.53 -27.71
CA ARG A 127 -15.51 -8.81 -27.39
C ARG A 127 -15.81 -9.49 -28.73
N ALA A 128 -15.50 -10.78 -28.86
CA ALA A 128 -16.16 -11.75 -29.75
C ALA A 128 -15.57 -13.12 -29.36
N SER A 129 -16.35 -14.11 -28.88
CA SER A 129 -17.41 -14.86 -29.55
C SER A 129 -16.91 -15.59 -30.78
#